data_AF-U4UQ87-F1
#
_entry.id   AF-U4UQ87-F1
#
_cell.length_a   1.000
_cell.length_b   1.000
_cell.length_c   1.000
_cell.angle_alpha   90.00
_cell.angle_beta   90.00
_cell.angle_gamma   90.00
#
_symmetry.space_group_name_H-M   'P 1'
#
loop_
_entity.id
_entity.type
_entity.pdbx_description
1 polymer ?
#
loop_
_entity_poly.entity_id
_entity_poly.type
_entity_poly.pdbx_seq_one_letter_code
_entity_poly.pdbx_strand_id
1 'polypeptide(L)'
;MANRKEPESHDCLKNTFHLNRHEEIELPPIANVVNSINQIQFMKSSSLPERGTWGSKLDFILSVVGLAIGLGNVWRFPYLCYKNGGGAFLVPYFITLILAGIPMFFMELALGQMMTIGGLGVFKIAPIFKGIGYAAAVMSCWMNIYYIVILAWAIFYFFMSLRADVPWRTCSNYWNTKFCVNPYDRSALTCWEQYSSFNSSVYKVCSLNRNNVTINQLTDPVKEFWEDALIVCAVNSSTSMFAGFVIFSVVGFMAHEQQKPVAEVAASGK
;
A
#
# COMPACT_ATOMS: atom_id res chain seq x y z
N MET A 1 76.85 8.95 -31.30
CA MET A 1 75.55 9.57 -30.98
C MET A 1 74.66 8.46 -30.43
N ALA A 2 74.69 8.23 -29.12
CA ALA A 2 73.71 8.71 -28.10
C ALA A 2 72.47 7.80 -28.11
N ASN A 3 72.01 7.11 -27.05
CA ASN A 3 72.23 7.04 -25.61
C ASN A 3 71.83 5.59 -25.19
N ARG A 4 72.54 4.89 -24.27
CA ARG A 4 72.20 4.69 -22.83
C ARG A 4 70.73 4.29 -22.58
N LYS A 5 70.35 3.20 -21.90
CA LYS A 5 70.97 2.38 -20.83
C LYS A 5 70.50 0.91 -20.85
N GLU A 6 71.38 0.06 -20.31
CA GLU A 6 71.34 -1.36 -19.90
C GLU A 6 70.28 -1.70 -18.80
N PRO A 7 70.24 -2.91 -18.19
CA PRO A 7 70.03 -4.26 -18.75
C PRO A 7 68.99 -5.09 -17.92
N GLU A 8 69.01 -6.40 -18.15
CA GLU A 8 68.11 -7.49 -17.78
C GLU A 8 67.91 -7.84 -16.29
N SER A 9 66.82 -8.59 -16.07
CA SER A 9 66.71 -9.82 -15.24
C SER A 9 66.45 -9.76 -13.73
N HIS A 10 65.71 -10.81 -13.32
CA HIS A 10 65.52 -11.40 -11.98
C HIS A 10 64.41 -10.88 -11.05
N ASP A 11 63.31 -11.64 -11.07
CA ASP A 11 62.79 -12.40 -9.94
C ASP A 11 63.18 -11.88 -8.53
N CYS A 12 62.22 -11.32 -7.79
CA CYS A 12 62.40 -11.10 -6.36
C CYS A 12 61.07 -10.98 -5.60
N LEU A 13 60.67 -12.10 -4.99
CA LEU A 13 60.15 -12.14 -3.63
C LEU A 13 61.10 -11.37 -2.69
N LYS A 14 60.99 -10.04 -2.63
CA LYS A 14 61.62 -9.21 -1.58
C LYS A 14 60.84 -7.91 -1.42
N ASN A 15 59.94 -7.89 -0.43
CA ASN A 15 59.69 -6.66 0.32
C ASN A 15 60.15 -6.93 1.76
N THR A 16 61.42 -6.61 1.98
CA THR A 16 62.06 -6.60 3.30
C THR A 16 61.61 -5.34 4.02
N PHE A 17 60.81 -5.48 5.09
CA PHE A 17 60.66 -4.43 6.08
C PHE A 17 61.72 -4.67 7.16
N HIS A 18 62.75 -3.82 7.18
CA HIS A 18 63.80 -3.88 8.19
C HIS A 18 63.30 -3.29 9.51
N LEU A 19 63.16 -4.15 10.53
CA LEU A 19 63.17 -3.75 11.94
C LEU A 19 64.33 -4.50 12.61
N ASN A 20 65.29 -3.73 13.10
CA ASN A 20 66.41 -4.23 13.90
C ASN A 20 65.92 -4.73 15.26
N ARG A 21 66.72 -5.65 15.83
CA ARG A 21 66.83 -6.06 17.25
C ARG A 21 66.10 -7.35 17.60
N HIS A 22 66.91 -8.29 18.08
CA HIS A 22 66.58 -9.62 18.57
C HIS A 22 65.32 -9.67 19.44
N GLU A 23 64.30 -10.39 18.95
CA GLU A 23 63.39 -11.19 19.75
C GLU A 23 62.84 -12.27 18.82
N GLU A 24 63.14 -13.54 19.11
CA GLU A 24 62.47 -14.67 18.49
C GLU A 24 61.00 -14.63 18.92
N ILE A 25 60.12 -14.11 18.06
CA ILE A 25 58.70 -14.34 18.22
C ILE A 25 58.45 -15.74 17.66
N GLU A 26 58.28 -16.71 18.57
CA GLU A 26 57.75 -18.03 18.22
C GLU A 26 56.43 -17.84 17.49
N LEU A 27 56.43 -18.13 16.18
CA LEU A 27 55.18 -18.24 15.44
C LEU A 27 54.37 -19.37 16.06
N PRO A 28 53.09 -19.15 16.40
CA PRO A 28 52.25 -20.24 16.90
C PRO A 28 52.23 -21.37 15.85
N PRO A 29 52.18 -22.64 16.29
CA PRO A 29 52.25 -23.78 15.39
C PRO A 29 51.22 -23.64 14.27
N ILE A 30 51.58 -24.02 13.04
CA ILE A 30 50.72 -23.92 11.83
C ILE A 30 49.31 -24.50 12.05
N ALA A 31 49.16 -25.45 12.97
CA ALA A 31 47.87 -25.96 13.44
C ALA A 31 46.91 -24.86 13.94
N ASN A 32 47.41 -23.82 14.61
CA ASN A 32 46.60 -22.70 15.10
C ASN A 32 46.15 -21.77 13.96
N VAL A 33 46.97 -21.58 12.93
CA VAL A 33 46.61 -20.79 11.74
C VAL A 33 45.58 -21.53 10.88
N VAL A 34 45.69 -22.86 10.76
CA VAL A 34 44.66 -23.69 10.09
C VAL A 34 43.36 -23.65 10.88
N ASN A 35 43.40 -23.66 12.22
CA ASN A 35 42.22 -23.48 13.04
C ASN A 35 41.62 -22.08 12.88
N SER A 36 42.44 -21.02 12.77
CA SER A 36 41.96 -19.66 12.48
C SER A 36 41.38 -19.51 11.08
N ILE A 37 41.95 -20.15 10.05
CA ILE A 37 41.42 -20.16 8.68
C ILE A 37 40.11 -20.96 8.62
N ASN A 38 40.03 -22.08 9.34
CA ASN A 38 38.79 -22.83 9.51
C ASN A 38 37.74 -21.98 10.25
N GLN A 39 38.13 -21.14 11.22
CA GLN A 39 37.22 -20.17 11.87
C GLN A 39 36.84 -18.98 10.97
N ILE A 40 37.73 -18.53 10.08
CA ILE A 40 37.41 -17.50 9.07
C ILE A 40 36.43 -18.05 8.03
N GLN A 41 36.56 -19.33 7.63
CA GLN A 41 35.53 -20.02 6.83
C GLN A 41 34.26 -20.33 7.64
N PHE A 42 34.30 -20.28 8.96
CA PHE A 42 33.16 -20.50 9.87
C PHE A 42 32.48 -19.23 10.36
N MET A 43 32.83 -18.04 9.86
CA MET A 43 31.86 -16.95 9.77
C MET A 43 30.90 -17.26 8.62
N LYS A 44 30.11 -18.31 8.83
CA LYS A 44 28.91 -18.60 8.05
C LYS A 44 28.11 -17.31 8.03
N SER A 45 28.04 -16.66 6.86
CA SER A 45 27.04 -15.63 6.60
C SER A 45 25.75 -16.15 7.19
N SER A 46 25.14 -15.44 8.14
CA SER A 46 23.85 -15.82 8.70
C SER A 46 22.94 -16.16 7.53
N SER A 47 22.67 -17.46 7.35
CA SER A 47 21.95 -17.95 6.18
C SER A 47 20.59 -17.28 6.25
N LEU A 48 20.31 -16.39 5.29
CA LEU A 48 19.02 -15.72 5.21
C LEU A 48 17.93 -16.80 5.33
N PRO A 49 16.88 -16.54 6.14
CA PRO A 49 15.85 -17.54 6.37
C PRO A 49 15.28 -18.04 5.03
N GLU A 50 15.16 -19.36 4.90
CA GLU A 50 14.58 -19.98 3.71
C GLU A 50 13.12 -19.51 3.55
N ARG A 51 12.71 -19.21 2.32
CA ARG A 51 11.39 -18.66 2.03
C ARG A 51 10.30 -19.67 2.40
N GLY A 52 9.32 -19.24 3.20
CA GLY A 52 8.18 -20.07 3.56
C GLY A 52 7.36 -20.52 2.35
N THR A 53 6.87 -21.76 2.39
CA THR A 53 5.91 -22.31 1.42
C THR A 53 4.49 -22.22 1.96
N TRP A 54 3.50 -22.34 1.07
CA TRP A 54 2.09 -22.39 1.48
C TRP A 54 1.78 -23.74 2.15
N GLY A 55 1.03 -23.70 3.25
CA GLY A 55 0.61 -24.91 3.96
C GLY A 55 -0.31 -25.81 3.12
N SER A 56 -1.20 -25.21 2.32
CA SER A 56 -2.03 -25.93 1.36
C SER A 56 -2.25 -25.14 0.06
N LYS A 57 -2.68 -25.84 -1.00
CA LYS A 57 -3.08 -25.22 -2.27
C LYS A 57 -4.32 -24.34 -2.11
N LEU A 58 -5.21 -24.67 -1.18
CA LEU A 58 -6.42 -23.89 -0.91
C LEU A 58 -6.07 -22.54 -0.27
N ASP A 59 -5.10 -22.51 0.64
CA ASP A 59 -4.65 -21.24 1.26
C ASP A 59 -4.13 -20.27 0.21
N PHE A 60 -3.40 -20.79 -0.78
CA PHE A 60 -2.94 -20.01 -1.92
C PHE A 60 -4.11 -19.48 -2.76
N ILE A 61 -5.04 -20.34 -3.16
CA ILE A 61 -6.19 -19.95 -3.99
C ILE A 61 -7.08 -18.92 -3.27
N LEU A 62 -7.38 -19.14 -1.99
CA LEU A 62 -8.20 -18.23 -1.20
C LEU A 62 -7.52 -16.87 -1.01
N SER A 63 -6.21 -16.85 -0.83
CA SER A 63 -5.44 -15.59 -0.76
C SER A 63 -5.52 -14.81 -2.07
N VAL A 64 -5.39 -15.50 -3.21
CA VAL A 64 -5.47 -14.89 -4.54
C VAL A 64 -6.88 -14.40 -4.86
N VAL A 65 -7.91 -15.17 -4.54
CA VAL A 65 -9.32 -14.77 -4.69
C VAL A 65 -9.65 -13.57 -3.79
N GLY A 66 -9.15 -13.57 -2.54
CA GLY A 66 -9.30 -12.45 -1.61
C GLY A 66 -8.64 -11.17 -2.10
N LEU A 67 -7.51 -11.26 -2.80
CA LEU A 67 -6.87 -10.12 -3.46
C LEU A 67 -7.66 -9.64 -4.70
N ALA A 68 -8.28 -10.57 -5.44
CA ALA A 68 -9.00 -10.27 -6.67
C ALA A 68 -10.40 -9.66 -6.44
N ILE A 69 -11.07 -10.03 -5.34
CA ILE A 69 -12.42 -9.54 -5.02
C ILE A 69 -12.32 -8.29 -4.13
N GLY A 70 -12.62 -7.12 -4.70
CA GLY A 70 -12.67 -5.85 -3.97
C GLY A 70 -14.06 -5.20 -3.96
N LEU A 71 -14.21 -4.13 -3.17
CA LEU A 71 -15.44 -3.30 -3.11
C LEU A 71 -15.90 -2.78 -4.48
N GLY A 72 -14.96 -2.61 -5.41
CA GLY A 72 -15.27 -2.22 -6.80
C GLY A 72 -16.20 -3.21 -7.51
N ASN A 73 -16.12 -4.51 -7.20
CA ASN A 73 -16.99 -5.52 -7.80
C ASN A 73 -18.45 -5.38 -7.31
N VAL A 74 -18.66 -4.81 -6.12
CA VAL A 74 -19.98 -4.66 -5.50
C VAL A 74 -20.73 -3.43 -6.00
N TRP A 75 -20.09 -2.26 -6.07
CA TRP A 75 -20.78 -1.02 -6.49
C TRP A 75 -20.36 -0.48 -7.85
N ARG A 76 -19.09 -0.65 -8.25
CA ARG A 76 -18.56 0.06 -9.43
C ARG A 76 -18.92 -0.69 -10.69
N PHE A 77 -18.81 -2.01 -10.66
CA PHE A 77 -19.19 -2.85 -11.78
C PHE A 77 -20.68 -2.68 -12.15
N PRO A 78 -21.64 -2.79 -11.20
CA PRO A 78 -23.06 -2.55 -11.53
C PRO A 78 -23.32 -1.12 -12.02
N TYR A 79 -22.68 -0.13 -11.41
CA TYR A 79 -22.82 1.28 -11.83
C TYR A 79 -22.32 1.51 -13.27
N LEU A 80 -21.17 0.94 -13.63
CA LEU A 80 -20.63 1.02 -15.00
C LEU A 80 -21.50 0.27 -16.00
N CYS A 81 -22.00 -0.92 -15.65
CA CYS A 81 -22.93 -1.67 -16.49
C CYS A 81 -24.17 -0.82 -16.78
N TYR A 82 -24.79 -0.27 -15.73
CA TYR A 82 -25.99 0.55 -15.88
C TYR A 82 -25.76 1.79 -16.77
N LYS A 83 -24.66 2.52 -16.54
CA LYS A 83 -24.35 3.75 -17.31
C LYS A 83 -24.01 3.48 -18.77
N ASN A 84 -23.41 2.33 -19.08
CA ASN A 84 -22.90 2.00 -20.43
C ASN A 84 -23.83 1.07 -21.22
N GLY A 85 -25.15 1.15 -21.00
CA GLY A 85 -26.13 0.38 -21.77
C GLY A 85 -26.48 -0.99 -21.17
N GLY A 86 -26.39 -1.12 -19.85
CA GLY A 86 -26.82 -2.30 -19.09
C GLY A 86 -26.06 -3.57 -19.50
N GLY A 87 -26.80 -4.58 -19.95
CA GLY A 87 -26.24 -5.86 -20.37
C GLY A 87 -25.33 -5.80 -21.60
N ALA A 88 -25.47 -4.78 -22.47
CA ALA A 88 -24.62 -4.64 -23.65
C ALA A 88 -23.14 -4.39 -23.29
N PHE A 89 -22.88 -3.76 -22.14
CA PHE A 89 -21.53 -3.54 -21.60
C PHE A 89 -20.78 -4.84 -21.30
N LEU A 90 -21.49 -5.95 -21.09
CA LEU A 90 -20.86 -7.25 -20.80
C LEU A 90 -20.07 -7.79 -21.99
N VAL A 91 -20.45 -7.45 -23.23
CA VAL A 91 -19.74 -7.91 -24.43
C VAL A 91 -18.29 -7.41 -24.48
N PRO A 92 -18.01 -6.09 -24.46
CA PRO A 92 -16.63 -5.60 -24.40
C PRO A 92 -15.93 -5.97 -23.09
N TYR A 93 -16.66 -6.11 -21.97
CA TYR A 93 -16.10 -6.58 -20.70
C TYR A 93 -15.51 -8.00 -20.82
N PHE A 94 -16.25 -8.97 -21.36
CA PHE A 94 -15.74 -10.34 -21.51
C PHE A 94 -14.63 -10.45 -22.55
N ILE A 95 -14.71 -9.69 -23.65
CA ILE A 95 -13.65 -9.64 -24.66
C ILE A 95 -12.34 -9.14 -24.05
N THR A 96 -12.37 -8.01 -23.33
CA THR A 96 -11.18 -7.45 -22.67
C THR A 96 -10.69 -8.34 -21.51
N LEU A 97 -11.59 -9.01 -20.80
CA LEU A 97 -11.23 -9.97 -19.75
C LEU A 97 -10.46 -11.17 -20.32
N ILE A 98 -10.90 -11.75 -21.43
CA ILE A 98 -10.24 -12.91 -22.05
C ILE A 98 -8.93 -12.50 -22.75
N LEU A 99 -8.92 -11.38 -23.47
CA LEU A 99 -7.76 -10.97 -24.28
C LEU A 99 -6.66 -10.26 -23.47
N ALA A 100 -7.02 -9.53 -22.40
CA ALA A 100 -6.06 -8.74 -21.62
C ALA A 100 -6.04 -9.13 -20.15
N GLY A 101 -7.20 -9.30 -19.51
CA GLY A 101 -7.30 -9.56 -18.07
C GLY A 101 -6.66 -10.89 -17.64
N ILE A 102 -7.13 -12.01 -18.20
CA ILE A 102 -6.64 -13.35 -17.87
C ILE A 102 -5.15 -13.51 -18.22
N PRO A 103 -4.66 -13.11 -19.42
CA PRO A 103 -3.24 -13.21 -19.74
C PRO A 103 -2.36 -12.38 -18.82
N MET A 104 -2.77 -11.15 -18.46
CA MET A 104 -2.01 -10.29 -17.54
C MET A 104 -1.92 -10.90 -16.15
N PHE A 105 -3.04 -11.41 -15.62
CA PHE A 105 -3.08 -12.07 -14.33
C PHE A 105 -2.23 -13.35 -14.29
N PHE A 106 -2.32 -14.18 -15.33
CA PHE A 106 -1.50 -15.38 -15.44
C PHE A 106 0.00 -15.05 -15.54
N MET A 107 0.36 -14.04 -16.33
CA MET A 107 1.75 -13.57 -16.43
C MET A 107 2.29 -13.10 -15.08
N GLU A 108 1.52 -12.33 -14.31
CA GLU A 108 1.95 -11.85 -12.99
C GLU A 108 2.15 -13.00 -12.01
N LEU A 109 1.23 -13.95 -11.95
CA LEU A 109 1.35 -15.13 -11.09
C LEU A 109 2.53 -16.02 -11.51
N ALA A 110 2.71 -16.28 -12.80
CA ALA A 110 3.80 -17.09 -13.33
C ALA A 110 5.17 -16.45 -13.03
N LEU A 111 5.31 -15.13 -13.23
CA LEU A 111 6.53 -14.39 -12.89
C LEU A 111 6.81 -14.42 -11.38
N GLY A 112 5.79 -14.24 -10.54
CA GLY A 112 5.93 -14.32 -9.09
C GLY A 112 6.36 -15.70 -8.60
N GLN A 113 5.84 -16.77 -9.20
CA GLN A 113 6.23 -18.14 -8.87
C GLN A 113 7.62 -18.50 -9.36
N MET A 114 8.00 -18.07 -10.57
CA MET A 114 9.30 -18.36 -11.18
C MET A 114 10.44 -17.61 -10.48
N MET A 115 10.27 -16.31 -10.21
CA MET A 115 11.34 -15.49 -9.64
C MET A 115 11.55 -15.74 -8.16
N THR A 116 10.55 -16.25 -7.43
CA THR A 116 10.58 -16.52 -5.98
C THR A 116 11.06 -15.35 -5.11
N ILE A 117 11.05 -14.13 -5.66
CA ILE A 117 11.48 -12.87 -5.04
C ILE A 117 10.25 -11.96 -4.91
N GLY A 118 10.21 -11.13 -3.87
CA GLY A 118 9.12 -10.17 -3.66
C GLY A 118 9.01 -9.11 -4.76
N GLY A 119 7.85 -8.47 -4.89
CA GLY A 119 7.52 -7.53 -6.00
C GLY A 119 8.53 -6.40 -6.22
N LEU A 120 9.19 -5.91 -5.16
CA LEU A 120 10.27 -4.90 -5.25
C LEU A 120 11.51 -5.41 -6.01
N GLY A 121 11.77 -6.72 -5.97
CA GLY A 121 12.94 -7.35 -6.57
C GLY A 121 12.66 -8.11 -7.87
N VAL A 122 11.40 -8.21 -8.31
CA VAL A 122 11.01 -8.94 -9.54
C VAL A 122 11.68 -8.35 -10.79
N PHE A 123 11.81 -7.03 -10.86
CA PHE A 123 12.43 -6.34 -12.00
C PHE A 123 13.96 -6.41 -12.05
N LYS A 124 14.60 -7.29 -11.26
CA LYS A 124 16.01 -7.65 -11.47
C LYS A 124 16.26 -8.31 -12.83
N ILE A 125 15.22 -8.89 -13.45
CA ILE A 125 15.29 -9.48 -14.80
C ILE A 125 15.55 -8.43 -15.89
N ALA A 126 15.07 -7.20 -15.68
CA ALA A 126 15.21 -6.08 -16.61
C ALA A 126 15.50 -4.80 -15.81
N PRO A 127 16.77 -4.43 -15.58
CA PRO A 127 17.15 -3.34 -14.68
C PRO A 127 16.61 -1.97 -15.10
N ILE A 128 16.29 -1.78 -16.38
CA ILE A 128 15.63 -0.56 -16.88
C ILE A 128 14.25 -0.35 -16.25
N PHE A 129 13.56 -1.42 -15.84
CA PHE A 129 12.24 -1.39 -15.24
C PHE A 129 12.25 -1.50 -13.71
N LYS A 130 13.41 -1.33 -13.06
CA LYS A 130 13.53 -1.38 -11.60
C LYS A 130 12.60 -0.38 -10.89
N GLY A 131 12.28 0.75 -11.53
CA GLY A 131 11.34 1.75 -11.03
C GLY A 131 9.90 1.25 -10.86
N ILE A 132 9.47 0.24 -11.63
CA ILE A 132 8.10 -0.28 -11.58
C ILE A 132 7.82 -0.92 -10.21
N GLY A 133 8.79 -1.62 -9.62
CA GLY A 133 8.64 -2.22 -8.29
C GLY A 133 8.44 -1.16 -7.19
N TYR A 134 9.20 -0.07 -7.24
CA TYR A 134 9.05 1.04 -6.30
C TYR A 134 7.71 1.77 -6.49
N ALA A 135 7.31 2.02 -7.74
CA ALA A 135 6.01 2.63 -8.04
C ALA A 135 4.85 1.77 -7.53
N ALA A 136 4.90 0.45 -7.74
CA ALA A 136 3.89 -0.49 -7.24
C ALA A 136 3.80 -0.48 -5.70
N ALA A 137 4.93 -0.38 -5.00
CA ALA A 137 4.94 -0.28 -3.54
C ALA A 137 4.33 1.03 -3.03
N VAL A 138 4.63 2.18 -3.67
CA VAL A 138 4.03 3.47 -3.31
C VAL A 138 2.53 3.48 -3.58
N MET A 139 2.10 2.97 -4.74
CA MET A 139 0.68 2.85 -5.09
C MET A 139 -0.05 1.92 -4.11
N SER A 140 0.57 0.80 -3.72
CA SER A 140 0.02 -0.11 -2.71
C SER A 140 -0.14 0.58 -1.35
N CYS A 141 0.83 1.40 -0.94
CA CYS A 141 0.75 2.18 0.30
C CYS A 141 -0.43 3.16 0.28
N TRP A 142 -0.58 3.97 -0.78
CA TRP A 142 -1.71 4.89 -0.91
C TRP A 142 -3.07 4.18 -0.96
N MET A 143 -3.15 3.06 -1.68
CA MET A 143 -4.36 2.27 -1.78
C MET A 143 -4.74 1.66 -0.44
N ASN A 144 -3.76 1.19 0.34
CA ASN A 144 -3.97 0.65 1.68
C ASN A 144 -4.60 1.69 2.62
N ILE A 145 -4.06 2.92 2.64
CA ILE A 145 -4.61 4.02 3.44
C ILE A 145 -6.07 4.27 3.10
N TYR A 146 -6.39 4.39 1.81
CA TYR A 146 -7.75 4.61 1.33
C TYR A 146 -8.71 3.48 1.76
N TYR A 147 -8.29 2.22 1.62
CA TYR A 147 -9.12 1.08 1.99
C TYR A 147 -9.32 0.92 3.49
N ILE A 148 -8.30 1.20 4.33
CA ILE A 148 -8.46 1.16 5.79
C ILE A 148 -9.55 2.15 6.24
N VAL A 149 -9.58 3.36 5.67
CA VAL A 149 -10.62 4.36 5.99
C VAL A 149 -12.01 3.84 5.62
N ILE A 150 -12.17 3.24 4.43
CA ILE A 150 -13.46 2.67 4.02
C ILE A 150 -13.89 1.52 4.93
N LEU A 151 -12.97 0.62 5.30
CA LEU A 151 -13.28 -0.49 6.20
C LEU A 151 -13.68 0.01 7.60
N ALA A 152 -13.00 1.03 8.11
CA ALA A 152 -13.36 1.68 9.37
C ALA A 152 -14.79 2.24 9.31
N TRP A 153 -15.17 2.89 8.21
CA TRP A 153 -16.55 3.34 7.99
C TRP A 153 -17.53 2.17 7.94
N ALA A 154 -17.23 1.13 7.17
CA ALA A 154 -18.12 -0.03 7.06
C ALA A 154 -18.40 -0.67 8.43
N ILE A 155 -17.38 -0.81 9.28
CA ILE A 155 -17.51 -1.33 10.64
C ILE A 155 -18.32 -0.36 11.52
N PHE A 156 -18.04 0.94 11.45
CA PHE A 156 -18.79 1.95 12.20
C PHE A 156 -20.29 1.93 11.85
N TYR A 157 -20.63 1.96 10.55
CA TYR A 157 -22.01 1.87 10.08
C TYR A 157 -22.65 0.52 10.42
N PHE A 158 -21.89 -0.57 10.40
CA PHE A 158 -22.36 -1.89 10.81
C PHE A 158 -22.81 -1.92 12.27
N PHE A 159 -22.05 -1.33 13.19
CA PHE A 159 -22.47 -1.27 14.60
C PHE A 159 -23.59 -0.26 14.84
N MET A 160 -23.59 0.86 14.13
CA MET A 160 -24.67 1.86 14.23
C MET A 160 -26.00 1.34 13.67
N SER A 161 -25.98 0.41 12.71
CA SER A 161 -27.18 -0.19 12.15
C SER A 161 -27.82 -1.28 13.03
N LEU A 162 -27.14 -1.72 14.09
CA LEU A 162 -27.72 -2.63 15.10
C LEU A 162 -28.69 -1.94 16.06
N ARG A 163 -28.83 -0.60 15.99
CA ARG A 163 -29.80 0.16 16.77
C ARG A 163 -31.21 -0.03 16.21
N ALA A 164 -32.22 0.02 17.08
CA ALA A 164 -33.64 -0.08 16.66
C ALA A 164 -34.03 1.04 15.68
N ASP A 165 -33.60 2.27 15.96
CA ASP A 165 -33.71 3.41 15.06
C ASP A 165 -32.32 3.86 14.60
N VAL A 166 -32.10 3.85 13.29
CA VAL A 166 -30.82 4.29 12.70
C VAL A 166 -30.73 5.82 12.69
N PRO A 167 -29.56 6.40 13.04
CA PRO A 167 -29.44 7.84 13.24
C PRO A 167 -29.63 8.66 11.95
N TRP A 168 -29.36 8.08 10.78
CA TRP A 168 -29.56 8.71 9.47
C TRP A 168 -30.98 8.53 8.90
N ARG A 169 -31.94 8.03 9.69
CA ARG A 169 -33.33 7.84 9.24
C ARG A 169 -34.11 9.16 9.13
N THR A 170 -33.86 10.10 10.04
CA THR A 170 -34.66 11.32 10.16
C THR A 170 -33.80 12.59 10.14
N CYS A 171 -34.41 13.70 9.74
CA CYS A 171 -33.80 15.02 9.83
C CYS A 171 -33.89 15.65 11.24
N SER A 172 -34.35 14.93 12.26
CA SER A 172 -34.58 15.44 13.63
C SER A 172 -33.42 15.20 14.61
N ASN A 173 -32.17 15.34 14.17
CA ASN A 173 -30.98 15.17 15.00
C ASN A 173 -30.26 16.50 15.24
N TYR A 174 -29.40 16.55 16.25
CA TYR A 174 -28.68 17.77 16.63
C TYR A 174 -27.68 18.25 15.57
N TRP A 175 -27.16 17.34 14.74
CA TRP A 175 -26.22 17.65 13.66
C TRP A 175 -26.90 18.12 12.38
N ASN A 176 -28.21 17.93 12.24
CA ASN A 176 -28.87 18.19 10.97
C ASN A 176 -29.09 19.69 10.74
N THR A 177 -28.96 20.11 9.49
CA THR A 177 -29.20 21.51 9.11
C THR A 177 -30.69 21.77 8.85
N LYS A 178 -31.05 23.06 8.78
CA LYS A 178 -32.42 23.50 8.45
C LYS A 178 -32.87 23.11 7.03
N PHE A 179 -31.95 22.69 6.17
CA PHE A 179 -32.19 22.31 4.78
C PHE A 179 -32.25 20.79 4.57
N CYS A 180 -32.14 20.00 5.65
CA CYS A 180 -32.27 18.55 5.60
C CYS A 180 -33.70 18.14 5.24
N VAL A 181 -33.82 17.28 4.23
CA VAL A 181 -35.10 16.66 3.82
C VAL A 181 -34.86 15.19 3.51
N ASN A 182 -35.76 14.32 3.98
CA ASN A 182 -35.68 12.89 3.62
C ASN A 182 -35.91 12.70 2.10
N PRO A 183 -35.19 11.75 1.46
CA PRO A 183 -35.42 11.42 0.05
C PRO A 183 -36.88 11.09 -0.30
N TYR A 184 -37.60 10.45 0.62
CA TYR A 184 -39.01 10.08 0.45
C TYR A 184 -39.96 11.29 0.49
N ASP A 185 -39.64 12.27 1.34
CA ASP A 185 -40.43 13.49 1.47
C ASP A 185 -40.09 14.50 0.38
N ARG A 186 -38.92 14.36 -0.27
CA ARG A 186 -38.41 15.27 -1.31
C ARG A 186 -39.38 15.42 -2.49
N SER A 187 -40.08 14.35 -2.88
CA SER A 187 -41.09 14.39 -3.95
C SER A 187 -42.39 15.10 -3.55
N ALA A 188 -42.67 15.23 -2.24
CA ALA A 188 -43.86 15.92 -1.74
C ALA A 188 -43.67 17.43 -1.59
N LEU A 189 -42.44 17.95 -1.79
CA LEU A 189 -42.20 19.39 -1.74
C LEU A 189 -42.83 20.13 -2.93
N THR A 190 -43.37 21.31 -2.65
CA THR A 190 -43.79 22.25 -3.68
C THR A 190 -42.56 22.91 -4.29
N CYS A 191 -42.23 22.50 -5.52
CA CYS A 191 -41.10 23.04 -6.27
C CYS A 191 -41.55 23.68 -7.59
N TRP A 192 -40.90 24.77 -7.98
CA TRP A 192 -41.12 25.47 -9.24
C TRP A 192 -39.78 25.82 -9.90
N GLU A 193 -39.83 26.13 -11.19
CA GLU A 193 -38.68 26.57 -11.96
C GLU A 193 -38.62 28.10 -11.98
N GLN A 194 -37.40 28.63 -11.86
CA GLN A 194 -37.15 30.06 -11.90
C GLN A 194 -36.03 30.35 -12.90
N TYR A 195 -36.24 31.39 -13.73
CA TYR A 195 -35.29 31.81 -14.75
C TYR A 195 -34.33 32.86 -14.17
N SER A 196 -33.03 32.59 -14.23
CA SER A 196 -32.00 33.58 -13.91
C SER A 196 -31.59 34.33 -15.17
N SER A 197 -32.02 35.59 -15.30
CA SER A 197 -31.64 36.47 -16.41
C SER A 197 -30.13 36.76 -16.48
N PHE A 198 -29.40 36.59 -15.37
CA PHE A 198 -27.96 36.85 -15.31
C PHE A 198 -27.12 35.74 -15.95
N ASN A 199 -27.55 34.48 -15.84
CA ASN A 199 -26.80 33.30 -16.32
C ASN A 199 -27.51 32.52 -17.43
N SER A 200 -28.65 32.99 -17.94
CA SER A 200 -29.51 32.26 -18.91
C SER A 200 -29.75 30.80 -18.53
N SER A 201 -29.89 30.54 -17.22
CA SER A 201 -29.98 29.21 -16.64
C SER A 201 -31.31 29.06 -15.90
N VAL A 202 -31.99 27.94 -16.10
CA VAL A 202 -33.18 27.57 -15.33
C VAL A 202 -32.73 26.83 -14.08
N TYR A 203 -33.17 27.28 -12.90
CA TYR A 203 -32.91 26.60 -11.65
C TYR A 203 -34.23 26.25 -10.95
N LYS A 204 -34.23 25.11 -10.27
CA LYS A 204 -35.41 24.60 -9.56
C LYS A 204 -35.33 24.96 -8.08
N VAL A 205 -36.40 25.55 -7.58
CA VAL A 205 -36.56 26.03 -6.20
C VAL A 205 -37.70 25.28 -5.54
N CYS A 206 -37.55 24.94 -4.27
CA CYS A 206 -38.55 24.26 -3.46
C CYS A 206 -38.87 25.07 -2.22
N SER A 207 -40.12 25.05 -1.77
CA SER A 207 -40.51 25.68 -0.51
C SER A 207 -40.28 24.74 0.66
N LEU A 208 -39.38 25.12 1.58
CA LEU A 208 -39.08 24.37 2.79
C LEU A 208 -39.26 25.29 4.01
N ASN A 209 -40.12 24.91 4.95
CA ASN A 209 -40.38 25.70 6.17
C ASN A 209 -40.64 27.20 5.90
N ARG A 210 -41.45 27.49 4.87
CA ARG A 210 -41.78 28.84 4.35
C ARG A 210 -40.63 29.64 3.74
N ASN A 211 -39.45 29.05 3.56
CA ASN A 211 -38.34 29.64 2.84
C ASN A 211 -38.19 28.99 1.45
N ASN A 212 -37.76 29.79 0.49
CA ASN A 212 -37.49 29.31 -0.87
C ASN A 212 -36.03 28.87 -0.94
N VAL A 213 -35.80 27.58 -1.21
CA VAL A 213 -34.47 26.96 -1.21
C VAL A 213 -34.21 26.33 -2.57
N THR A 214 -33.00 26.50 -3.11
CA THR A 214 -32.63 25.86 -4.37
C THR A 214 -32.35 24.37 -4.18
N ILE A 215 -32.56 23.56 -5.22
CA ILE A 215 -32.30 22.11 -5.13
C ILE A 215 -30.87 21.78 -4.70
N ASN A 216 -29.89 22.56 -5.14
CA ASN A 216 -28.48 22.32 -4.83
C ASN A 216 -28.15 22.54 -3.33
N GLN A 217 -29.01 23.24 -2.60
CA GLN A 217 -28.86 23.50 -1.17
C GLN A 217 -29.59 22.47 -0.30
N LEU A 218 -30.42 21.60 -0.89
CA LEU A 218 -31.07 20.53 -0.16
C LEU A 218 -30.05 19.45 0.20
N THR A 219 -30.08 19.03 1.45
CA THR A 219 -29.22 17.97 1.99
C THR A 219 -30.07 16.78 2.43
N ASP A 220 -29.43 15.61 2.46
CA ASP A 220 -30.03 14.36 2.91
C ASP A 220 -29.49 14.01 4.30
N PRO A 221 -30.29 13.41 5.21
CA PRO A 221 -29.86 13.08 6.57
C PRO A 221 -28.68 12.10 6.58
N VAL A 222 -28.60 11.22 5.59
CA VAL A 222 -27.48 10.29 5.41
C VAL A 222 -26.19 11.07 5.09
N LYS A 223 -26.28 12.10 4.24
CA LYS A 223 -25.12 12.89 3.82
C LYS A 223 -24.57 13.72 4.98
N GLU A 224 -25.45 14.40 5.72
CA GLU A 224 -25.04 15.21 6.88
C GLU A 224 -24.42 14.35 7.98
N PHE A 225 -25.01 13.19 8.27
CA PHE A 225 -24.42 12.24 9.21
C PHE A 225 -23.03 11.73 8.74
N TRP A 226 -22.86 11.55 7.43
CA TRP A 226 -21.59 11.08 6.85
C TRP A 226 -20.50 12.14 6.92
N GLU A 227 -20.82 13.41 6.68
CA GLU A 227 -19.86 14.53 6.74
C GLU A 227 -19.31 14.73 8.15
N ASP A 228 -20.16 14.64 9.18
CA ASP A 228 -19.72 14.74 10.58
C ASP A 228 -18.88 13.54 11.02
N ALA A 229 -19.27 12.32 10.63
CA ALA A 229 -18.52 11.11 10.95
C ALA A 229 -17.16 11.04 10.23
N LEU A 230 -17.05 11.62 9.03
CA LEU A 230 -15.84 11.62 8.20
C LEU A 230 -14.65 12.27 8.90
N ILE A 231 -14.87 13.40 9.59
CA ILE A 231 -13.80 14.14 10.28
C ILE A 231 -13.17 13.26 11.35
N VAL A 232 -13.98 12.53 12.12
CA VAL A 232 -13.51 11.69 13.22
C VAL A 232 -12.67 10.52 12.71
N CYS A 233 -13.12 9.82 11.66
CA CYS A 233 -12.39 8.66 11.11
C CYS A 233 -11.12 9.06 10.34
N ALA A 234 -11.14 10.19 9.63
CA ALA A 234 -9.98 10.71 8.91
C ALA A 234 -8.86 11.13 9.87
N VAL A 235 -9.21 11.79 10.97
CA VAL A 235 -8.26 12.15 12.03
C VAL A 235 -7.67 10.89 12.66
N ASN A 236 -8.49 9.93 13.08
CA ASN A 236 -8.00 8.67 13.68
C ASN A 236 -7.01 7.92 12.76
N SER A 237 -7.36 7.77 11.47
CA SER A 237 -6.53 7.01 10.51
C SER A 237 -5.22 7.74 10.20
N SER A 238 -5.27 9.07 10.05
CA SER A 238 -4.08 9.90 9.85
C SER A 238 -3.14 9.82 11.06
N THR A 239 -3.69 9.82 12.27
CA THR A 239 -2.92 9.67 13.52
C THR A 239 -2.29 8.29 13.61
N SER A 240 -2.99 7.21 13.28
CA SER A 240 -2.41 5.85 13.27
C SER A 240 -1.29 5.71 12.24
N MET A 241 -1.43 6.30 11.06
CA MET A 241 -0.37 6.28 10.04
C MET A 241 0.86 7.06 10.48
N PHE A 242 0.67 8.25 11.04
CA PHE A 242 1.76 9.04 11.59
C PHE A 242 2.45 8.28 12.73
N ALA A 243 1.69 7.62 13.61
CA ALA A 243 2.23 6.75 14.64
C ALA A 243 3.06 5.59 14.05
N GLY A 244 2.61 4.99 12.94
CA GLY A 244 3.37 3.98 12.21
C GLY A 244 4.73 4.50 11.72
N PHE A 245 4.77 5.66 11.07
CA PHE A 245 6.03 6.28 10.65
C PHE A 245 6.96 6.59 11.83
N VAL A 246 6.40 7.08 12.94
CA VAL A 246 7.17 7.34 14.17
C VAL A 246 7.76 6.05 14.74
N ILE A 247 6.96 4.98 14.85
CA ILE A 247 7.44 3.69 15.36
C ILE A 247 8.51 3.09 14.44
N PHE A 248 8.30 3.06 13.12
CA PHE A 248 9.30 2.53 12.19
C PHE A 248 10.58 3.37 12.15
N SER A 249 10.50 4.69 12.35
CA SER A 249 11.66 5.57 12.52
C SER A 249 12.48 5.19 13.75
N VAL A 250 11.83 5.02 14.91
CA VAL A 250 12.49 4.64 16.17
C VAL A 250 13.08 3.23 16.10
N VAL A 251 12.33 2.26 15.57
CA VAL A 251 12.84 0.89 15.37
C VAL A 251 14.01 0.87 14.38
N GLY A 252 13.95 1.68 13.32
CA GLY A 252 15.06 1.83 12.38
C GLY A 252 16.31 2.43 13.02
N PHE A 253 16.15 3.44 13.89
CA PHE A 253 17.26 3.99 14.66
C PHE A 253 17.86 2.96 15.63
N MET A 254 17.03 2.21 16.36
CA MET A 254 17.50 1.15 17.25
C MET A 254 18.24 0.04 16.49
N ALA A 255 17.78 -0.32 15.29
CA ALA A 255 18.48 -1.27 14.44
C ALA A 255 19.85 -0.77 13.96
N HIS A 256 19.96 0.53 13.66
CA HIS A 256 21.22 1.16 13.29
C HIS A 256 22.24 1.15 14.44
N GLU A 257 21.82 1.51 15.65
CA GLU A 257 22.69 1.53 16.83
C GLU A 257 23.15 0.11 17.24
N GLN A 258 22.26 -0.88 17.11
CA GLN A 258 22.57 -2.26 17.50
C GLN A 258 23.30 -3.05 16.41
N GLN A 259 23.46 -2.49 15.20
CA GLN A 259 24.01 -3.19 14.02
C GLN A 259 23.28 -4.53 13.76
N LYS A 260 22.00 -4.60 14.11
CA LYS A 260 21.15 -5.78 13.98
C LYS A 260 20.09 -5.54 12.92
N PRO A 261 19.68 -6.57 12.17
CA PRO A 261 18.61 -6.43 11.19
C PRO A 261 17.30 -6.00 11.89
N VAL A 262 16.56 -5.09 11.23
CA VAL A 262 15.29 -4.51 11.74
C VAL A 262 14.31 -5.59 12.23
N ALA A 263 14.28 -6.74 11.58
CA ALA A 263 13.42 -7.87 11.94
C ALA A 263 13.73 -8.45 13.35
N GLU A 264 14.99 -8.46 13.78
CA GLU A 264 15.40 -8.98 15.09
C GLU A 264 15.07 -7.97 16.20
N VAL A 265 15.29 -6.68 15.94
CA VAL A 265 15.00 -5.60 16.90
C VAL A 265 13.49 -5.42 17.10
N ALA A 266 12.70 -5.56 16.02
CA ALA A 266 11.25 -5.51 16.10
C ALA A 266 10.65 -6.70 16.87
N ALA A 267 11.32 -7.87 16.84
CA ALA A 267 10.88 -9.07 17.55
C ALA A 267 11.22 -9.04 19.05
N SER A 268 12.26 -8.30 19.45
CA SER A 268 12.73 -8.19 20.84
C SER A 268 11.88 -7.26 21.72
N GLY A 269 10.88 -6.57 21.15
CA GLY A 269 9.97 -5.66 21.87
C GLY A 269 8.80 -6.34 22.60
N LYS A 270 8.90 -7.65 22.88
CA LYS A 270 7.97 -8.41 23.71
C LYS A 270 8.60 -8.80 25.02
#